data_AF-A0A0C3PBQ0-F1
#
_entry.id   AF-A0A0C3PBQ0-F1
#
_cell.length_a   1.000
_cell.length_b   1.000
_cell.length_c   1.000
_cell.angle_alpha   90.00
_cell.angle_beta   90.00
_cell.angle_gamma   90.00
#
_symmetry.space_group_name_H-M   'P 1'
#
loop_
_entity.id
_entity.type
_entity.pdbx_description
1 polymer ?
#
loop_
_entity_poly.entity_id
_entity_poly.type
_entity_poly.pdbx_seq_one_letter_code
_entity_poly.pdbx_strand_id
1 'polypeptide(L)'
;INCRAENVILGLPWLQENNPVMDWRMGTLSINERTDRSKELRRNISFIAVEEPTVNLVLLRKITTATELAQEEHKKKPKAVLPEEYKDFTSIFKKPTDGVLPPSRPYDHAINL
;
A
#
# COMPACT_ATOMS: atom_id res chain seq x y z
N ILE A 1 -3.96 10.56 -10.56
CA ILE A 1 -4.26 11.05 -9.20
C ILE A 1 -3.13 12.02 -8.83
N ASN A 2 -3.42 13.32 -8.81
CA ASN A 2 -2.41 14.37 -8.66
C ASN A 2 -2.13 14.64 -7.18
N CYS A 3 -1.14 13.96 -6.60
CA CYS A 3 -0.57 14.31 -5.28
C CYS A 3 0.59 15.32 -5.43
N ARG A 4 0.50 16.29 -6.35
CA ARG A 4 1.67 17.06 -6.84
C ARG A 4 2.10 18.21 -5.90
N ALA A 5 1.38 18.50 -4.81
CA ALA A 5 1.63 19.71 -4.01
C ALA A 5 1.88 19.48 -2.51
N GLU A 6 1.76 18.25 -2.01
CA GLU A 6 1.91 17.97 -0.58
C GLU A 6 3.31 17.42 -0.29
N ASN A 7 4.07 18.09 0.57
CA ASN A 7 5.42 17.67 0.94
C ASN A 7 5.44 16.46 1.89
N VAL A 8 4.31 16.16 2.56
CA VAL A 8 4.18 15.10 3.57
C VAL A 8 2.77 14.52 3.52
N ILE A 9 2.67 13.19 3.51
CA ILE A 9 1.40 12.46 3.63
C ILE A 9 1.38 11.78 5.01
N LEU A 10 0.36 12.09 5.81
CA LEU A 10 0.16 11.49 7.12
C LEU A 10 -0.73 10.25 6.99
N GLY A 11 -0.13 9.08 7.16
CA GLY A 11 -0.83 7.80 7.07
C GLY A 11 -1.60 7.42 8.35
N LEU A 12 -2.29 6.28 8.28
CA LEU A 12 -3.01 5.68 9.40
C LEU A 12 -2.18 5.52 10.70
N PRO A 13 -0.90 5.09 10.65
CA PRO A 13 -0.11 4.98 11.89
C PRO A 13 -0.02 6.30 12.66
N TRP A 14 0.17 7.41 11.93
CA TRP A 14 0.25 8.74 12.53
C TRP A 14 -1.09 9.18 13.13
N LEU A 15 -2.21 8.87 12.44
CA LEU A 15 -3.56 9.17 12.91
C LEU A 15 -3.91 8.39 14.18
N GLN A 16 -3.53 7.10 14.26
CA GLN A 16 -3.75 6.28 15.45
C GLN A 16 -2.95 6.78 16.66
N GLU A 17 -1.71 7.22 16.43
CA GLU A 17 -0.83 7.67 17.50
C GLU A 17 -1.26 9.02 18.09
N ASN A 18 -1.64 9.97 17.24
CA ASN A 18 -1.95 11.34 17.69
C ASN A 18 -3.46 11.57 17.92
N ASN A 19 -4.30 10.66 17.41
CA ASN A 19 -5.77 10.69 17.45
C ASN A 19 -6.35 12.12 17.36
N PRO A 20 -6.08 12.82 16.24
CA PRO A 20 -6.45 14.22 16.12
C PRO A 20 -7.97 14.38 15.94
N VAL A 21 -8.48 15.54 16.34
CA VAL A 21 -9.88 15.90 16.09
C VAL A 21 -9.98 16.45 14.67
N MET A 22 -10.80 15.79 13.83
CA MET A 22 -11.06 16.20 12.45
C MET A 22 -12.45 16.83 12.34
N ASP A 23 -12.48 18.08 11.88
CA ASP A 23 -13.71 18.74 11.44
C ASP A 23 -13.79 18.65 9.91
N TRP A 24 -14.59 17.71 9.42
CA TRP A 24 -14.80 17.49 7.99
C TRP A 24 -15.56 18.62 7.29
N ARG A 25 -16.39 19.36 8.03
CA ARG A 25 -17.17 20.47 7.46
C ARG A 25 -16.28 21.68 7.21
N MET A 26 -15.33 21.93 8.10
CA MET A 26 -14.35 23.01 7.97
C MET A 26 -13.06 22.58 7.25
N GLY A 27 -12.83 21.28 7.07
CA GLY A 27 -11.59 20.76 6.49
C GLY A 27 -10.38 20.98 7.40
N THR A 28 -10.60 21.10 8.71
CA THR A 28 -9.55 21.40 9.69
C THR A 28 -9.23 20.19 10.55
N LEU A 29 -7.95 20.04 10.91
CA LEU A 29 -7.47 19.03 11.83
C LEU A 29 -6.77 19.72 13.00
N SER A 30 -7.15 19.36 14.22
CA SER A 30 -6.55 19.89 15.45
C SER A 30 -5.99 18.77 16.32
N ILE A 31 -4.74 18.90 16.74
CA ILE A 31 -4.09 17.98 17.68
C ILE A 31 -4.33 18.54 19.08
N ASN A 32 -4.83 17.71 19.99
CA ASN A 32 -4.98 18.11 21.37
C ASN A 32 -3.61 18.01 22.08
N GLU A 33 -3.31 18.93 22.99
CA GLU A 33 -2.00 18.96 23.66
C GLU A 33 -1.72 17.69 24.51
N ARG A 34 -2.77 16.94 24.88
CA ARG A 34 -2.65 15.73 25.70
C ARG A 34 -2.26 14.48 24.91
N THR A 35 -2.57 14.44 23.61
CA THR A 35 -2.22 13.37 22.67
C THR A 35 -1.11 13.80 21.71
N ASP A 36 -0.64 15.04 21.83
CA ASP A 36 0.54 15.54 21.13
C ASP A 36 1.81 14.84 21.62
N ARG A 37 2.15 13.73 20.96
CA ARG A 37 3.38 12.98 21.20
C ARG A 37 4.60 13.55 20.48
N SER A 38 4.49 14.72 19.83
CA SER A 38 5.65 15.38 19.20
C SER A 38 6.78 15.69 20.20
N LYS A 39 6.42 15.91 21.47
CA LYS A 39 7.38 16.12 22.57
C LYS A 39 8.14 14.84 22.94
N GLU A 40 7.54 13.66 22.80
CA GLU A 40 8.19 12.36 23.01
C GLU A 40 9.17 12.02 21.89
N LEU A 41 8.86 12.42 20.65
CA LEU A 41 9.73 12.19 19.48
C LEU A 41 11.11 12.87 19.66
N ARG A 42 11.17 14.06 20.28
CA ARG A 42 12.44 14.76 20.59
C ARG A 42 13.32 13.99 21.56
N ARG A 43 12.72 13.29 22.53
CA ARG A 43 13.44 12.53 23.56
C ARG A 43 14.12 11.28 22.98
N ASN A 44 13.50 10.69 21.97
CA ASN A 44 14.07 9.54 21.27
C ASN A 44 15.21 9.92 20.31
N ILE A 45 15.20 11.14 19.77
CA ILE A 45 16.29 11.63 18.90
C ILE A 45 17.56 11.93 19.71
N SER A 46 17.44 12.44 20.94
CA SER A 46 18.62 12.71 21.79
C SER A 46 19.33 11.46 22.32
N PHE A 47 18.72 10.27 22.20
CA PHE A 47 19.34 9.00 22.61
C PHE A 47 20.10 8.32 21.45
N ILE A 48 19.91 8.77 20.20
CA ILE A 48 20.68 8.28 19.03
C ILE A 48 21.96 9.13 18.87
N ALA A 49 22.73 9.20 19.94
CA ALA A 49 24.12 9.61 19.88
C ALA A 49 24.90 8.49 20.55
N VAL A 50 25.17 7.43 19.77
CA VAL A 50 26.31 6.50 19.88
C VAL A 50 26.07 5.37 18.86
N GLU A 51 26.93 5.38 17.83
CA GLU A 51 27.51 4.26 17.07
C GLU A 51 26.58 3.20 16.41
N GLU A 52 26.79 3.06 15.09
CA GLU A 52 26.41 1.97 14.18
C GLU A 52 24.98 1.95 13.56
N PRO A 53 24.85 1.68 12.24
CA PRO A 53 23.67 1.99 11.44
C PRO A 53 22.61 0.89 11.57
N THR A 54 22.05 0.73 12.76
CA THR A 54 20.80 -0.01 12.89
C THR A 54 19.65 0.93 12.57
N VAL A 55 19.51 1.21 11.27
CA VAL A 55 18.26 1.73 10.67
C VAL A 55 17.15 0.78 11.09
N ASN A 56 16.47 1.11 12.19
CA ASN A 56 15.41 0.31 12.76
C ASN A 56 14.15 0.45 11.88
N LEU A 57 14.18 -0.29 10.78
CA LEU A 57 13.19 -1.20 10.19
C LEU A 57 11.71 -0.78 10.03
N VAL A 58 11.25 0.32 10.60
CA VAL A 58 9.83 0.71 10.60
C VAL A 58 9.46 1.60 9.42
N LEU A 59 10.38 2.42 8.92
CA LEU A 59 10.10 3.38 7.83
C LEU A 59 10.12 2.76 6.41
N LEU A 60 10.61 1.52 6.25
CA LEU A 60 10.75 0.84 4.95
C LEU A 60 9.93 -0.45 4.85
N ARG A 61 8.80 -0.55 5.55
CA ARG A 61 7.84 -1.62 5.24
C ARG A 61 7.19 -1.32 3.88
N LYS A 62 7.66 -1.99 2.82
CA LYS A 62 7.05 -2.00 1.47
C LYS A 62 5.59 -2.49 1.44
N ILE A 63 5.09 -3.01 2.57
CA ILE A 63 3.76 -3.55 2.72
C ILE A 63 3.06 -2.85 3.89
N THR A 64 1.84 -2.40 3.63
CA THR A 64 0.95 -1.81 4.65
C THR A 64 0.15 -2.92 5.34
N THR A 65 -0.37 -2.66 6.54
CA THR A 65 -1.26 -3.60 7.25
C THR A 65 -2.47 -4.02 6.41
N ALA A 66 -3.00 -3.11 5.58
CA ALA A 66 -4.09 -3.42 4.65
C ALA A 66 -3.67 -4.45 3.59
N THR A 67 -2.45 -4.33 3.04
CA THR A 67 -1.93 -5.33 2.09
C THR A 67 -1.67 -6.69 2.74
N GLU A 68 -1.25 -6.72 4.01
CA GLU A 68 -1.07 -7.96 4.76
C GLU A 68 -2.41 -8.69 4.97
N LEU A 69 -3.44 -7.98 5.45
CA LEU A 69 -4.79 -8.51 5.62
C LEU A 69 -5.37 -9.02 4.29
N ALA A 70 -5.19 -8.27 3.19
CA ALA A 70 -5.64 -8.70 1.86
C ALA A 70 -4.92 -9.99 1.41
N GLN A 71 -3.62 -10.11 1.67
CA GLN A 71 -2.87 -11.32 1.32
C GLN A 71 -3.30 -12.54 2.15
N GLU A 72 -3.58 -12.37 3.45
CA GLU A 72 -4.10 -13.44 4.30
C GLU A 72 -5.46 -13.95 3.83
N GLU A 73 -6.38 -13.05 3.47
CA GLU A 73 -7.68 -13.41 2.90
C GLU A 73 -7.53 -14.12 1.54
N HIS A 74 -6.63 -13.67 0.68
CA HIS A 74 -6.34 -14.34 -0.60
C HIS A 74 -5.75 -15.74 -0.42
N LYS A 75 -5.00 -16.01 0.66
CA LYS A 75 -4.47 -17.35 0.97
C LYS A 75 -5.56 -18.32 1.44
N LYS A 76 -6.59 -17.82 2.14
CA LYS A 76 -7.69 -18.63 2.69
C LYS A 76 -8.74 -19.00 1.65
N LYS A 77 -8.88 -18.20 0.58
CA LYS A 77 -9.86 -18.48 -0.47
C LYS A 77 -9.48 -19.73 -1.25
N PRO A 78 -10.42 -20.69 -1.46
CA PRO A 78 -10.16 -21.84 -2.30
C PRO A 78 -9.77 -21.37 -3.70
N LYS A 79 -8.84 -22.09 -4.34
CA LYS A 79 -8.43 -21.81 -5.72
C LYS A 79 -9.68 -21.77 -6.59
N ALA A 80 -9.87 -20.67 -7.32
CA ALA A 80 -11.02 -20.49 -8.18
C ALA A 80 -11.11 -21.66 -9.16
N VAL A 81 -12.21 -22.41 -9.08
CA VAL A 81 -12.52 -23.49 -10.01
C VAL A 81 -13.19 -22.85 -11.23
N LEU A 82 -12.70 -23.18 -12.42
CA LEU A 82 -13.31 -22.74 -13.67
C LEU A 82 -14.76 -23.24 -13.74
N PRO A 83 -15.73 -22.39 -14.10
CA PRO A 83 -17.10 -22.84 -14.33
C PRO A 83 -17.15 -23.93 -15.42
N GLU A 84 -18.14 -24.81 -15.35
CA GLU A 84 -18.25 -25.98 -16.22
C GLU A 84 -18.24 -25.62 -17.71
N GLU A 85 -18.95 -24.55 -18.08
CA GLU A 85 -19.02 -24.00 -19.43
C GLU A 85 -17.64 -23.59 -20.00
N TYR A 86 -16.64 -23.37 -19.14
CA TYR A 86 -15.31 -22.90 -19.53
C TYR A 86 -14.21 -23.95 -19.35
N LYS A 87 -14.54 -25.20 -19.00
CA LYS A 87 -13.56 -26.28 -18.83
C LYS A 87 -12.76 -26.55 -20.11
N ASP A 88 -13.40 -26.49 -21.27
CA ASP A 88 -12.74 -26.71 -22.57
C ASP A 88 -11.68 -25.64 -22.89
N PHE A 89 -11.81 -24.46 -22.30
CA PHE A 89 -10.88 -23.36 -22.45
C PHE A 89 -9.75 -23.36 -21.40
N THR A 90 -9.54 -24.44 -20.65
CA THR A 90 -8.45 -24.50 -19.63
C THR A 90 -7.09 -24.05 -20.19
N SER A 91 -6.83 -24.28 -21.49
CA SER A 91 -5.60 -23.83 -22.17
C SER A 91 -5.39 -22.30 -22.15
N ILE A 92 -6.44 -21.48 -22.29
CA ILE A 92 -6.28 -20.01 -22.36
C ILE A 92 -5.95 -19.38 -21.00
N PHE A 93 -6.29 -20.07 -19.90
CA PHE A 93 -6.04 -19.60 -18.54
C PHE A 93 -4.66 -20.01 -18.02
N LYS A 94 -3.94 -20.90 -18.73
CA LYS A 94 -2.56 -21.24 -18.37
C LYS A 94 -1.64 -20.12 -18.80
N LYS A 95 -0.84 -19.62 -17.86
CA LYS A 95 0.19 -18.62 -18.16
C LYS A 95 1.25 -19.25 -19.08
N PRO A 96 1.59 -18.65 -20.24
CA PRO A 96 2.67 -19.14 -21.07
C PRO A 96 4.00 -19.02 -20.34
N THR A 97 4.84 -20.06 -20.45
CA THR A 97 6.13 -20.16 -19.74
C THR A 97 7.17 -19.19 -20.31
N ASP A 98 7.03 -18.85 -21.59
CA ASP A 98 8.14 -18.30 -22.38
C ASP A 98 8.20 -16.76 -22.34
N GLY A 99 7.20 -16.11 -21.72
CA GLY A 99 7.10 -14.64 -21.68
C GLY A 99 6.95 -13.96 -23.04
N VAL A 100 6.87 -14.75 -24.12
CA VAL A 100 6.72 -14.27 -25.50
C VAL A 100 5.29 -13.79 -25.72
N LEU A 101 5.15 -12.58 -26.24
CA LEU A 101 3.85 -12.04 -26.63
C LEU A 101 3.27 -12.88 -27.77
N PRO A 102 1.94 -13.10 -27.79
CA PRO A 102 1.30 -13.70 -28.95
C PRO A 102 1.58 -12.84 -30.20
N PRO A 103 1.58 -13.45 -31.40
CA PRO A 103 1.73 -12.70 -32.64
C PRO A 103 0.63 -11.64 -32.76
N SER A 104 0.97 -10.52 -33.40
CA SER A 104 0.03 -9.43 -33.63
C SER A 104 -1.15 -9.91 -34.46
N ARG A 105 -2.35 -9.51 -34.04
CA ARG A 105 -3.64 -9.88 -34.60
C ARG A 105 -4.24 -8.70 -35.37
N PRO A 106 -5.14 -8.94 -36.34
CA PRO A 106 -5.77 -7.88 -37.14
C PRO A 106 -6.58 -6.85 -36.34
N TYR A 107 -6.98 -7.21 -35.12
CA TYR A 107 -7.76 -6.39 -34.19
C TYR A 107 -6.90 -5.72 -33.11
N ASP A 108 -5.57 -5.83 -33.19
CA ASP A 108 -4.67 -5.08 -32.34
C ASP A 108 -4.58 -3.63 -32.84
N HIS A 109 -5.04 -2.68 -32.03
CA HIS A 109 -4.95 -1.26 -32.34
C HIS A 109 -3.79 -0.61 -31.59
N ALA A 110 -2.92 0.11 -32.30
CA ALA A 110 -1.88 0.92 -31.69
C ALA A 110 -2.48 2.18 -31.06
N ILE A 111 -2.08 2.50 -29.83
CA ILE A 111 -2.39 3.79 -29.20
C ILE A 111 -1.35 4.80 -29.69
N ASN A 112 -1.79 5.80 -30.45
CA ASN A 112 -0.96 6.96 -30.75
C ASN A 112 -0.97 7.90 -29.53
N LEU A 113 0.20 8.14 -28.94
CA LEU A 113 0.40 9.02 -27.79
C LEU A 113 0.72 10.46 -28.24
#